data_AF-A0A0D2KR52-F1
#
_entry.id   AF-A0A0D2KR52-F1
#
_cell.length_a   1.000
_cell.length_b   1.000
_cell.length_c   1.000
_cell.angle_alpha   90.00
_cell.angle_beta   90.00
_cell.angle_gamma   90.00
#
_symmetry.space_group_name_H-M   'P 1'
#
loop_
_entity.id
_entity.type
_entity.pdbx_description
1 polymer ?
#
loop_
_entity_poly.entity_id
_entity_poly.type
_entity_poly.pdbx_seq_one_letter_code
_entity_poly.pdbx_strand_id
1 'polypeptide(L)'
;MLSSSFALHLTTNLRQTARTSAHARVLPHTCTWAKVSTLNVKKKVKAKAILRTLRPDRIVETGQEIIDLSGKCAKTVRVPLTHPRWPSALGPRVLLQASADLVRTTKERFPDDTRGFFYYHRGVPALAGGVRFRVCDDAAGFDAGRDLELRSGLWQAQPLDVARVAKFRGFIPLLLQERLVDEDLLADAAKIKAKKRYRFYSFSDPFLFSAKSDGFRLHFITRKGSNEHRFTNPLEDTRDDKPAFPYTGRLWACFEISKMPEHAKKGPCLLLRCLEIVQPIECVVPGYDGHVYPPSPGEYVMRNGRPWYHRLLRQEEKFRDMMEQEGIYPSAEECALIVIPRPTA
;
A
#
# COMPACT_ATOMS: atom_id res chain seq x y z
N MET A 1 -45.30 35.51 13.92
CA MET A 1 -45.68 36.31 12.72
C MET A 1 -44.55 37.30 12.46
N LEU A 2 -44.23 37.54 11.17
CA LEU A 2 -43.07 38.26 10.57
C LEU A 2 -42.30 37.24 9.69
N SER A 3 -42.59 37.07 8.39
CA SER A 3 -42.61 37.96 7.22
C SER A 3 -41.23 38.31 6.64
N SER A 4 -41.09 37.97 5.35
CA SER A 4 -40.12 38.44 4.35
C SER A 4 -38.70 37.87 4.44
N SER A 5 -37.93 37.71 3.36
CA SER A 5 -38.14 37.68 1.91
C SER A 5 -36.79 37.30 1.30
N PHE A 6 -36.83 36.67 0.13
CA PHE A 6 -35.69 36.29 -0.69
C PHE A 6 -34.80 37.47 -1.13
N ALA A 7 -33.50 37.23 -1.30
CA ALA A 7 -32.67 37.93 -2.28
C ALA A 7 -31.60 36.98 -2.86
N LEU A 8 -31.76 36.63 -4.13
CA LEU A 8 -30.76 36.00 -5.00
C LEU A 8 -29.71 37.05 -5.39
N HIS A 9 -28.44 36.74 -5.23
CA HIS A 9 -27.35 37.47 -5.90
C HIS A 9 -26.73 36.62 -7.02
N LEU A 10 -27.09 36.98 -8.24
CA LEU A 10 -26.36 36.66 -9.47
C LEU A 10 -25.37 37.80 -9.72
N THR A 11 -24.08 37.48 -9.79
CA THR A 11 -23.04 38.38 -10.31
C THR A 11 -22.58 37.89 -11.68
N THR A 12 -22.97 38.64 -12.70
CA THR A 12 -22.40 38.64 -14.06
C THR A 12 -21.16 39.53 -14.14
N ASN A 13 -20.47 39.44 -15.28
CA ASN A 13 -19.42 40.32 -15.84
C ASN A 13 -17.98 39.77 -15.72
N LEU A 14 -17.09 39.90 -16.71
CA LEU A 14 -17.07 40.70 -17.93
C LEU A 14 -16.03 40.08 -18.90
N ARG A 15 -16.32 40.14 -20.19
CA ARG A 15 -15.42 39.77 -21.29
C ARG A 15 -14.30 40.82 -21.43
N GLN A 16 -13.07 40.38 -21.67
CA GLN A 16 -12.02 41.20 -22.29
C GLN A 16 -11.43 40.49 -23.50
N THR A 17 -11.65 41.11 -24.65
CA THR A 17 -11.11 40.78 -25.97
C THR A 17 -9.81 41.54 -26.17
N ALA A 18 -8.68 40.85 -26.26
CA ALA A 18 -7.41 41.42 -26.69
C ALA A 18 -7.25 41.25 -28.21
N ARG A 19 -7.28 42.38 -28.92
CA ARG A 19 -6.90 42.51 -30.33
C ARG A 19 -5.37 42.59 -30.41
N THR A 20 -4.74 41.65 -31.10
CA THR A 20 -3.33 41.75 -31.51
C THR A 20 -3.26 42.01 -33.01
N SER A 21 -2.79 43.20 -33.37
CA SER A 21 -2.50 43.62 -34.75
C SER A 21 -1.29 42.86 -35.30
N ALA A 22 -1.46 42.29 -36.50
CA ALA A 22 -0.38 41.71 -37.29
C ALA A 22 0.22 42.79 -38.21
N HIS A 23 1.49 43.13 -38.00
CA HIS A 23 2.30 43.84 -38.99
C HIS A 23 3.05 42.82 -39.83
N ALA A 24 2.69 42.72 -41.10
CA ALA A 24 3.43 41.99 -42.11
C ALA A 24 4.69 42.78 -42.49
N ARG A 25 5.88 42.18 -42.28
CA ARG A 25 7.11 42.58 -42.96
C ARG A 25 7.45 41.51 -43.97
N VAL A 26 7.43 41.91 -45.24
CA VAL A 26 7.92 41.13 -46.37
C VAL A 26 9.46 41.21 -46.35
N LEU A 27 10.12 40.05 -46.30
CA LEU A 27 11.57 39.91 -46.48
C LEU A 27 11.84 39.13 -47.78
N PRO A 28 12.93 39.46 -48.49
CA PRO A 28 13.18 38.98 -49.85
C PRO A 28 13.70 37.54 -49.91
N HIS A 29 13.46 36.95 -51.08
CA HIS A 29 13.80 35.59 -51.47
C HIS A 29 15.31 35.33 -51.45
N THR A 30 15.77 34.45 -50.55
CA THR A 30 17.07 33.81 -50.68
C THR A 30 16.94 32.30 -50.63
N CYS A 31 17.53 31.70 -51.66
CA CYS A 31 17.59 30.30 -52.03
C CYS A 31 17.93 29.37 -50.84
N THR A 32 17.06 28.40 -50.57
CA THR A 32 17.41 27.22 -49.76
C THR A 32 17.02 25.96 -50.51
N TRP A 33 18.02 25.17 -50.84
CA TRP A 33 17.92 23.86 -51.47
C TRP A 33 17.11 22.92 -50.58
N ALA A 34 15.93 22.52 -51.06
CA ALA A 34 15.16 21.45 -50.44
C ALA A 34 15.87 20.12 -50.69
N LYS A 35 16.75 19.70 -49.75
CA LYS A 35 17.09 18.28 -49.60
C LYS A 35 15.83 17.55 -49.16
N VAL A 36 15.15 16.93 -50.12
CA VAL A 36 14.15 15.90 -49.84
C VAL A 36 14.90 14.68 -49.28
N SER A 37 15.18 14.72 -47.97
CA SER A 37 15.55 13.52 -47.23
C SER A 37 14.26 12.74 -46.98
N THR A 38 13.98 11.76 -47.82
CA THR A 38 13.03 10.68 -47.54
C THR A 38 13.58 9.87 -46.35
N LEU A 39 13.41 10.40 -45.15
CA LEU A 39 13.61 9.70 -43.89
C LEU A 39 12.50 8.65 -43.77
N ASN A 40 12.73 7.52 -44.43
CA ASN A 40 11.94 6.30 -44.29
C ASN A 40 12.29 5.66 -42.94
N VAL A 41 11.96 6.38 -41.85
CA VAL A 41 12.03 5.85 -40.49
C VAL A 41 10.92 4.82 -40.39
N LYS A 42 11.24 3.56 -40.70
CA LYS A 42 10.40 2.41 -40.33
C LYS A 42 10.17 2.51 -38.82
N LYS A 43 9.04 3.07 -38.41
CA LYS A 43 8.59 3.06 -37.01
C LYS A 43 8.49 1.59 -36.62
N LYS A 44 9.51 1.05 -35.97
CA LYS A 44 9.42 -0.24 -35.29
C LYS A 44 8.24 -0.13 -34.33
N VAL A 45 7.12 -0.72 -34.70
CA VAL A 45 5.96 -0.86 -33.82
C VAL A 45 6.46 -1.71 -32.66
N LYS A 46 6.76 -1.07 -31.53
CA LYS A 46 7.19 -1.79 -30.33
C LYS A 46 6.07 -2.75 -29.97
N ALA A 47 6.36 -4.05 -29.99
CA ALA A 47 5.43 -5.08 -29.54
C ALA A 47 4.89 -4.67 -28.16
N LYS A 48 3.57 -4.62 -28.04
CA LYS A 48 2.91 -4.28 -26.79
C LYS A 48 2.98 -5.52 -25.92
N ALA A 49 3.54 -5.40 -24.71
CA ALA A 49 3.50 -6.47 -23.72
C ALA A 49 2.03 -6.80 -23.40
N ILE A 50 1.66 -8.07 -23.54
CA ILE A 50 0.33 -8.59 -23.23
C ILE A 50 0.46 -9.46 -21.98
N LEU A 51 -0.36 -9.17 -20.97
CA LEU A 51 -0.52 -10.00 -19.78
C LEU A 51 -1.65 -10.99 -20.03
N ARG A 52 -1.34 -12.29 -19.91
CA ARG A 52 -2.25 -13.39 -20.22
C ARG A 52 -2.70 -14.15 -18.98
N THR A 53 -1.86 -14.21 -17.95
CA THR A 53 -2.14 -14.89 -16.69
C THR A 53 -1.46 -14.20 -15.50
N LEU A 54 -2.05 -14.35 -14.32
CA LEU A 54 -1.43 -14.00 -13.03
C LEU A 54 -1.08 -15.25 -12.21
N ARG A 55 -1.25 -16.44 -12.79
CA ARG A 55 -0.94 -17.73 -12.18
C ARG A 55 0.44 -18.21 -12.64
N PRO A 56 1.43 -18.36 -11.71
CA PRO A 56 2.76 -18.85 -12.07
C PRO A 56 2.73 -20.17 -12.85
N ASP A 57 1.87 -21.10 -12.42
CA ASP A 57 1.68 -22.42 -13.01
C ASP A 57 1.18 -22.40 -14.47
N ARG A 58 0.69 -21.26 -14.96
CA ARG A 58 0.12 -21.11 -16.31
C ARG A 58 0.95 -20.23 -17.24
N ILE A 59 2.12 -19.76 -16.81
CA ILE A 59 2.96 -18.85 -17.62
C ILE A 59 3.35 -19.51 -18.95
N VAL A 60 3.80 -20.76 -18.89
CA VAL A 60 4.19 -21.55 -20.08
C VAL A 60 2.98 -21.89 -20.95
N GLU A 61 1.91 -22.43 -20.34
CA GLU A 61 0.66 -22.82 -21.01
C GLU A 61 0.05 -21.65 -21.82
N THR A 62 0.05 -20.45 -21.25
CA THR A 62 -0.56 -19.27 -21.89
C THR A 62 0.38 -18.57 -22.87
N GLY A 63 1.65 -18.97 -22.97
CA GLY A 63 2.65 -18.28 -23.79
C GLY A 63 2.85 -16.83 -23.34
N GLN A 64 2.84 -16.58 -22.02
CA GLN A 64 3.08 -15.24 -21.50
C GLN A 64 4.56 -14.85 -21.70
N GLU A 65 4.78 -13.73 -22.39
CA GLU A 65 6.13 -13.22 -22.64
C GLU A 65 6.69 -12.48 -21.42
N ILE A 66 8.03 -12.48 -21.31
CA ILE A 66 8.73 -11.72 -20.31
C ILE A 66 8.49 -10.21 -20.49
N ILE A 67 8.21 -9.53 -19.39
CA ILE A 67 8.00 -8.09 -19.38
C ILE A 67 9.28 -7.43 -18.91
N ASP A 68 9.85 -6.56 -19.74
CA ASP A 68 11.01 -5.76 -19.38
C ASP A 68 10.60 -4.37 -18.87
N LEU A 69 10.96 -4.08 -17.61
CA LEU A 69 10.77 -2.81 -16.93
C LEU A 69 12.08 -2.01 -16.78
N SER A 70 13.23 -2.60 -17.09
CA SER A 70 14.57 -2.07 -16.80
C SER A 70 14.75 -0.61 -17.24
N GLY A 71 15.24 0.23 -16.32
CA GLY A 71 15.55 1.64 -16.55
C GLY A 71 14.36 2.55 -16.87
N LYS A 72 13.12 2.03 -16.87
CA LYS A 72 11.89 2.80 -17.19
C LYS A 72 11.32 3.43 -15.93
N CYS A 73 10.70 4.61 -16.04
CA CYS A 73 9.89 5.16 -14.94
C CYS A 73 8.47 4.57 -14.95
N ALA A 74 8.02 4.13 -16.12
CA ALA A 74 6.69 3.57 -16.32
C ALA A 74 6.64 2.61 -17.51
N LYS A 75 5.73 1.64 -17.45
CA LYS A 75 5.45 0.69 -18.54
C LYS A 75 3.95 0.43 -18.61
N THR A 76 3.40 0.43 -19.82
CA THR A 76 2.02 0.01 -20.04
C THR A 76 1.99 -1.44 -20.51
N VAL A 77 1.14 -2.24 -19.88
CA VAL A 77 0.89 -3.65 -20.23
C VAL A 77 -0.58 -3.78 -20.61
N ARG A 78 -0.88 -4.55 -21.66
CA ARG A 78 -2.24 -4.79 -22.11
C ARG A 78 -2.79 -6.06 -21.46
N VAL A 79 -3.94 -6.00 -20.83
CA VAL A 79 -4.72 -7.16 -20.40
C VAL A 79 -5.84 -7.32 -21.42
N PRO A 80 -5.92 -8.41 -22.21
CA PRO A 80 -6.83 -8.52 -23.35
C PRO A 80 -8.29 -8.80 -22.93
N LEU A 81 -8.72 -8.23 -21.81
CA LEU A 81 -10.00 -8.44 -21.16
C LEU A 81 -10.50 -7.11 -20.60
N THR A 82 -11.81 -6.98 -20.45
CA THR A 82 -12.47 -5.81 -19.86
C THR A 82 -13.53 -6.26 -18.88
N HIS A 83 -13.73 -5.50 -17.80
CA HIS A 83 -14.77 -5.77 -16.82
C HIS A 83 -15.81 -4.63 -16.80
N PRO A 84 -17.12 -4.91 -16.89
CA PRO A 84 -18.15 -3.87 -16.99
C PRO A 84 -18.25 -3.03 -15.72
N ARG A 85 -18.16 -3.65 -14.53
CA ARG A 85 -18.29 -2.97 -13.23
C ARG A 85 -17.09 -2.12 -12.83
N TRP A 86 -15.90 -2.44 -13.34
CA TRP A 86 -14.66 -1.72 -13.04
C TRP A 86 -13.94 -1.32 -14.32
N PRO A 87 -14.49 -0.36 -15.07
CA PRO A 87 -13.83 0.13 -16.26
C PRO A 87 -12.49 0.76 -15.88
N SER A 88 -11.45 0.41 -16.63
CA SER A 88 -10.17 1.09 -16.57
C SER A 88 -10.23 2.30 -17.49
N ALA A 89 -9.84 3.48 -16.97
CA ALA A 89 -9.73 4.70 -17.77
C ALA A 89 -8.70 4.58 -18.91
N LEU A 90 -7.79 3.60 -18.82
CA LEU A 90 -6.81 3.29 -19.85
C LEU A 90 -7.29 2.19 -20.82
N GLY A 91 -8.56 1.80 -20.73
CA GLY A 91 -9.13 0.65 -21.41
C GLY A 91 -8.48 -0.66 -20.93
N PRO A 92 -8.20 -1.62 -21.82
CA PRO A 92 -7.60 -2.93 -21.46
C PRO A 92 -6.11 -2.82 -21.11
N ARG A 93 -5.69 -1.75 -20.41
CA ARG A 93 -4.29 -1.44 -20.11
C ARG A 93 -4.09 -1.19 -18.64
N VAL A 94 -2.95 -1.66 -18.15
CA VAL A 94 -2.40 -1.37 -16.82
C VAL A 94 -1.20 -0.46 -17.01
N LEU A 95 -1.11 0.61 -16.20
CA LEU A 95 0.06 1.47 -16.13
C LEU A 95 0.87 1.16 -14.87
N LEU A 96 2.08 0.65 -15.09
CA LEU A 96 3.08 0.37 -14.08
C LEU A 96 3.96 1.61 -13.91
N GLN A 97 4.29 1.94 -12.68
CA GLN A 97 5.18 3.05 -12.34
C GLN A 97 6.12 2.60 -11.23
N ALA A 98 7.38 3.03 -11.33
CA ALA A 98 8.41 2.69 -10.35
C ALA A 98 8.27 3.48 -9.03
N SER A 99 7.52 4.59 -9.01
CA SER A 99 7.19 5.31 -7.78
C SER A 99 5.77 5.01 -7.31
N ALA A 100 5.63 4.70 -6.01
CA ALA A 100 4.35 4.62 -5.33
C ALA A 100 3.77 6.01 -4.98
N ASP A 101 4.65 7.02 -4.84
CA ASP A 101 4.29 8.39 -4.47
C ASP A 101 4.05 9.26 -5.71
N LEU A 102 2.80 9.72 -5.85
CA LEU A 102 2.37 10.68 -6.87
C LEU A 102 2.89 12.11 -6.61
N VAL A 103 3.46 12.36 -5.43
CA VAL A 103 3.71 13.73 -4.92
C VAL A 103 5.17 14.18 -5.06
N ARG A 104 6.15 13.27 -5.21
CA ARG A 104 7.56 13.66 -5.40
C ARG A 104 7.97 13.64 -6.87
N THR A 105 8.61 14.74 -7.30
CA THR A 105 9.13 15.03 -8.64
C THR A 105 10.27 14.12 -9.10
N THR A 106 10.80 13.26 -8.24
CA THR A 106 11.86 12.31 -8.63
C THR A 106 11.23 11.15 -9.39
N LYS A 107 11.43 11.13 -10.71
CA LYS A 107 11.11 10.02 -11.59
C LYS A 107 12.02 8.82 -11.25
N GLU A 108 11.72 8.14 -10.15
CA GLU A 108 12.35 6.86 -9.85
C GLU A 108 12.19 5.94 -11.07
N ARG A 109 13.27 5.24 -11.39
CA ARG A 109 13.32 4.26 -12.47
C ARG A 109 13.31 2.89 -11.84
N PHE A 110 12.70 1.92 -12.52
CA PHE A 110 12.94 0.53 -12.18
C PHE A 110 14.45 0.25 -12.25
N PRO A 111 15.01 -0.56 -11.34
CA PRO A 111 16.39 -1.01 -11.42
C PRO A 111 16.71 -1.56 -12.81
N ASP A 112 18.00 -1.56 -13.16
CA ASP A 112 18.45 -2.31 -14.32
C ASP A 112 18.15 -3.81 -14.11
N ASP A 113 18.03 -4.55 -15.21
CA ASP A 113 17.67 -5.98 -15.22
C ASP A 113 16.34 -6.34 -14.53
N THR A 114 15.40 -5.39 -14.48
CA THR A 114 14.03 -5.64 -13.99
C THR A 114 13.19 -6.26 -15.11
N ARG A 115 13.44 -7.54 -15.39
CA ARG A 115 12.66 -8.36 -16.34
C ARG A 115 11.98 -9.51 -15.61
N GLY A 116 10.79 -9.90 -16.05
CA GLY A 116 10.08 -11.04 -15.47
C GLY A 116 8.58 -11.02 -15.67
N PHE A 117 7.82 -11.52 -14.69
CA PHE A 117 6.38 -11.78 -14.82
C PHE A 117 5.55 -11.15 -13.69
N PHE A 118 4.33 -10.74 -14.03
CA PHE A 118 3.32 -10.46 -13.00
C PHE A 118 2.70 -11.76 -12.52
N TYR A 119 2.46 -11.84 -11.23
CA TYR A 119 1.73 -12.95 -10.62
C TYR A 119 0.91 -12.46 -9.43
N TYR A 120 -0.08 -13.24 -9.02
CA TYR A 120 -0.85 -12.97 -7.81
C TYR A 120 -0.30 -13.75 -6.63
N HIS A 121 0.13 -13.03 -5.60
CA HIS A 121 0.48 -13.61 -4.31
C HIS A 121 -0.77 -13.64 -3.42
N ARG A 122 -1.15 -14.84 -2.95
CA ARG A 122 -2.24 -15.00 -1.99
C ARG A 122 -1.76 -14.55 -0.61
N GLY A 123 -2.52 -13.66 0.02
CA GLY A 123 -2.29 -13.24 1.41
C GLY A 123 -3.37 -13.80 2.34
N VAL A 124 -3.07 -13.77 3.63
CA VAL A 124 -3.99 -14.12 4.71
C VAL A 124 -4.07 -12.92 5.66
N PRO A 125 -5.22 -12.22 5.76
CA PRO A 125 -6.49 -12.44 5.03
C PRO A 125 -6.37 -12.17 3.53
N ALA A 126 -7.39 -12.53 2.74
CA ALA A 126 -7.39 -12.35 1.28
C ALA A 126 -7.09 -10.90 0.83
N LEU A 127 -7.46 -9.90 1.63
CA LEU A 127 -7.14 -8.49 1.40
C LEU A 127 -5.63 -8.17 1.42
N ALA A 128 -4.83 -8.98 2.10
CA ALA A 128 -3.37 -8.86 2.18
C ALA A 128 -2.67 -9.36 0.90
N GLY A 129 -3.39 -10.09 0.03
CA GLY A 129 -2.88 -10.55 -1.25
C GLY A 129 -2.54 -9.40 -2.20
N GLY A 130 -2.08 -9.72 -3.40
CA GLY A 130 -1.88 -8.71 -4.41
C GLY A 130 -1.10 -9.17 -5.62
N VAL A 131 -1.17 -8.35 -6.66
CA VAL A 131 -0.35 -8.53 -7.85
C VAL A 131 1.06 -8.04 -7.56
N ARG A 132 2.04 -8.93 -7.73
CA ARG A 132 3.47 -8.65 -7.59
C ARG A 132 4.19 -8.85 -8.92
N PHE A 133 5.45 -8.45 -8.97
CA PHE A 133 6.31 -8.67 -10.13
C PHE A 133 7.52 -9.51 -9.70
N ARG A 134 7.65 -10.70 -10.27
CA ARG A 134 8.78 -11.61 -10.05
C ARG A 134 9.86 -11.30 -11.08
N VAL A 135 11.05 -10.93 -10.63
CA VAL A 135 12.24 -10.71 -11.47
C VAL A 135 12.92 -12.06 -11.73
N CYS A 136 12.98 -12.45 -13.01
CA CYS A 136 13.55 -13.71 -13.51
C CYS A 136 13.74 -13.63 -15.04
N ASP A 137 14.61 -14.45 -15.61
CA ASP A 137 14.95 -14.40 -17.05
C ASP A 137 13.98 -15.17 -17.95
N ASP A 138 13.31 -16.18 -17.40
CA ASP A 138 12.34 -17.01 -18.09
C ASP A 138 11.35 -17.67 -17.11
N ALA A 139 10.38 -18.42 -17.65
CA ALA A 139 9.36 -19.07 -16.86
C ALA A 139 9.90 -20.22 -15.99
N ALA A 140 10.99 -20.88 -16.40
CA ALA A 140 11.60 -21.98 -15.64
C ALA A 140 12.32 -21.45 -14.40
N GLY A 141 12.90 -20.25 -14.48
CA GLY A 141 13.53 -19.54 -13.37
C GLY A 141 12.55 -18.80 -12.44
N PHE A 142 11.23 -18.97 -12.60
CA PHE A 142 10.25 -18.20 -11.83
C PHE A 142 10.40 -18.41 -10.32
N ASP A 143 10.54 -19.67 -9.88
CA ASP A 143 10.62 -20.02 -8.45
C ASP A 143 11.94 -19.57 -7.81
N ALA A 144 13.03 -19.54 -8.58
CA ALA A 144 14.33 -19.01 -8.15
C ALA A 144 14.41 -17.48 -8.22
N GLY A 145 13.42 -16.84 -8.85
CA GLY A 145 13.37 -15.39 -9.01
C GLY A 145 13.04 -14.66 -7.70
N ARG A 146 13.34 -13.37 -7.66
CA ARG A 146 13.03 -12.51 -6.51
C ARG A 146 11.88 -11.57 -6.81
N ASP A 147 11.14 -11.14 -5.78
CA ASP A 147 10.14 -10.09 -6.00
C ASP A 147 10.82 -8.75 -6.29
N LEU A 148 10.14 -7.91 -7.08
CA LEU A 148 10.60 -6.56 -7.35
C LEU A 148 10.49 -5.70 -6.10
N GLU A 149 11.65 -5.30 -5.58
CA GLU A 149 11.77 -4.34 -4.50
C GLU A 149 12.17 -2.96 -5.06
N LEU A 150 11.53 -1.93 -4.53
CA LEU A 150 11.82 -0.53 -4.81
C LEU A 150 12.32 0.15 -3.54
N ARG A 151 12.74 1.41 -3.62
CA ARG A 151 13.12 2.18 -2.41
C ARG A 151 11.97 2.29 -1.40
N SER A 152 10.73 2.22 -1.88
CA SER A 152 9.53 2.21 -1.03
C SER A 152 9.20 0.84 -0.45
N GLY A 153 10.01 -0.19 -0.71
CA GLY A 153 9.76 -1.58 -0.35
C GLY A 153 9.24 -2.40 -1.53
N LEU A 154 8.69 -3.57 -1.20
CA LEU A 154 8.13 -4.53 -2.14
C LEU A 154 7.07 -3.89 -3.06
N TRP A 155 7.24 -4.03 -4.38
CA TRP A 155 6.23 -3.60 -5.34
C TRP A 155 5.05 -4.57 -5.31
N GLN A 156 3.88 -4.07 -4.90
CA GLN A 156 2.65 -4.84 -4.88
C GLN A 156 1.45 -3.93 -5.19
N ALA A 157 0.53 -4.41 -6.02
CA ALA A 157 -0.80 -3.83 -6.19
C ALA A 157 -1.82 -4.70 -5.43
N GLN A 158 -2.16 -4.28 -4.22
CA GLN A 158 -3.11 -4.97 -3.34
C GLN A 158 -4.55 -4.82 -3.87
N PRO A 159 -5.51 -5.68 -3.45
CA PRO A 159 -6.93 -5.52 -3.79
C PRO A 159 -7.45 -4.10 -3.56
N LEU A 160 -7.01 -3.45 -2.48
CA LEU A 160 -7.34 -2.07 -2.16
C LEU A 160 -6.86 -1.06 -3.22
N ASP A 161 -5.66 -1.26 -3.76
CA ASP A 161 -5.13 -0.41 -4.83
C ASP A 161 -5.77 -0.73 -6.19
N VAL A 162 -5.98 -2.02 -6.48
CA VAL A 162 -6.60 -2.49 -7.72
C VAL A 162 -8.03 -1.96 -7.86
N ALA A 163 -8.83 -1.98 -6.79
CA ALA A 163 -10.21 -1.50 -6.81
C ALA A 163 -10.30 0.03 -6.91
N ARG A 164 -9.43 0.76 -6.19
CA ARG A 164 -9.54 2.22 -6.03
C ARG A 164 -8.74 3.03 -7.04
N VAL A 165 -7.64 2.51 -7.56
CA VAL A 165 -6.72 3.28 -8.40
C VAL A 165 -6.89 2.86 -9.86
N ALA A 166 -7.40 3.78 -10.69
CA ALA A 166 -7.75 3.51 -12.09
C ALA A 166 -6.65 2.83 -12.92
N LYS A 167 -5.36 3.17 -12.70
CA LYS A 167 -4.24 2.55 -13.42
C LYS A 167 -4.03 1.06 -13.15
N PHE A 168 -4.54 0.54 -12.03
CA PHE A 168 -4.43 -0.86 -11.64
C PHE A 168 -5.69 -1.68 -11.95
N ARG A 169 -6.82 -1.02 -12.26
CA ARG A 169 -8.08 -1.71 -12.61
C ARG A 169 -7.98 -2.64 -13.80
N GLY A 170 -7.00 -2.43 -14.69
CA GLY A 170 -6.74 -3.36 -15.78
C GLY A 170 -6.42 -4.80 -15.33
N PHE A 171 -6.00 -5.03 -14.08
CA PHE A 171 -5.80 -6.38 -13.54
C PHE A 171 -7.11 -7.10 -13.18
N ILE A 172 -8.20 -6.36 -12.89
CA ILE A 172 -9.46 -6.93 -12.36
C ILE A 172 -10.04 -8.06 -13.22
N PRO A 173 -10.17 -7.92 -14.56
CA PRO A 173 -10.76 -8.98 -15.37
C PRO A 173 -9.99 -10.31 -15.23
N LEU A 174 -8.66 -10.24 -15.19
CA LEU A 174 -7.81 -11.43 -15.09
C LEU A 174 -7.84 -12.05 -13.68
N LEU A 175 -7.84 -11.21 -12.64
CA LEU A 175 -8.00 -11.66 -11.25
C LEU A 175 -9.31 -12.42 -11.03
N LEU A 176 -10.41 -11.92 -11.60
CA LEU A 176 -11.74 -12.55 -11.51
C LEU A 176 -11.84 -13.81 -12.38
N GLN A 177 -11.38 -13.73 -13.64
CA GLN A 177 -11.41 -14.88 -14.56
C GLN A 177 -10.63 -16.07 -14.00
N GLU A 178 -9.48 -15.83 -13.38
CA GLU A 178 -8.64 -16.88 -12.79
C GLU A 178 -9.04 -17.24 -11.36
N ARG A 179 -10.13 -16.65 -10.84
CA ARG A 179 -10.64 -16.87 -9.46
C ARG A 179 -9.57 -16.67 -8.39
N LEU A 180 -8.72 -15.67 -8.60
CA LEU A 180 -7.66 -15.27 -7.66
C LEU A 180 -8.22 -14.34 -6.58
N VAL A 181 -9.30 -13.64 -6.91
CA VAL A 181 -10.16 -12.85 -6.01
C VAL A 181 -11.61 -13.07 -6.44
N ASP A 182 -12.54 -12.79 -5.54
CA ASP A 182 -13.97 -12.69 -5.86
C ASP A 182 -14.41 -11.22 -6.00
N GLU A 183 -15.62 -11.03 -6.54
CA GLU A 183 -16.18 -9.69 -6.73
C GLU A 183 -16.47 -8.96 -5.41
N ASP A 184 -16.83 -9.70 -4.36
CA ASP A 184 -17.19 -9.13 -3.06
C ASP A 184 -15.97 -8.55 -2.37
N LEU A 185 -14.82 -9.21 -2.45
CA LEU A 185 -13.54 -8.73 -1.96
C LEU A 185 -13.15 -7.41 -2.63
N LEU A 186 -13.33 -7.30 -3.96
CA LEU A 186 -13.05 -6.07 -4.69
C LEU A 186 -14.06 -4.96 -4.36
N ALA A 187 -15.33 -5.31 -4.13
CA ALA A 187 -16.37 -4.38 -3.70
C ALA A 187 -16.09 -3.84 -2.30
N ASP A 188 -15.68 -4.69 -1.36
CA ASP A 188 -15.27 -4.30 0.00
C ASP A 188 -14.02 -3.43 -0.04
N ALA A 189 -13.00 -3.87 -0.78
CA ALA A 189 -11.78 -3.10 -1.01
C ALA A 189 -12.08 -1.69 -1.59
N ALA A 190 -13.03 -1.56 -2.51
CA ALA A 190 -13.41 -0.26 -3.07
C ALA A 190 -13.97 0.71 -2.01
N LYS A 191 -14.62 0.21 -0.96
CA LYS A 191 -15.23 1.01 0.12
C LYS A 191 -14.21 1.45 1.17
N ILE A 192 -13.13 0.69 1.37
CA ILE A 192 -12.15 0.93 2.42
C ILE A 192 -11.32 2.20 2.14
N LYS A 193 -11.35 3.14 3.09
CA LYS A 193 -10.59 4.40 3.04
C LYS A 193 -9.31 4.32 3.88
N ALA A 194 -8.30 3.59 3.40
CA ALA A 194 -6.97 3.59 4.01
C ALA A 194 -5.95 4.37 3.16
N LYS A 195 -4.94 4.94 3.83
CA LYS A 195 -3.74 5.47 3.17
C LYS A 195 -2.85 4.31 2.70
N LYS A 196 -1.93 4.59 1.78
CA LYS A 196 -1.01 3.56 1.24
C LYS A 196 0.07 3.13 2.22
N ARG A 197 0.55 4.06 3.05
CA ARG A 197 1.62 3.79 4.00
C ARG A 197 1.05 3.12 5.25
N TYR A 198 1.78 2.14 5.76
CA TYR A 198 1.50 1.46 7.03
C TYR A 198 0.15 0.74 7.08
N ARG A 199 -0.14 -0.10 6.07
CA ARG A 199 -1.32 -0.95 6.02
C ARG A 199 -1.02 -2.30 6.67
N PHE A 200 -1.85 -2.68 7.63
CA PHE A 200 -1.73 -3.91 8.41
C PHE A 200 -3.01 -4.70 8.22
N TYR A 201 -2.87 -5.90 7.72
CA TYR A 201 -3.92 -6.90 7.57
C TYR A 201 -3.86 -7.93 8.71
N SER A 202 -2.76 -7.95 9.46
CA SER A 202 -2.59 -8.71 10.70
C SER A 202 -1.89 -7.85 11.75
N PHE A 203 -2.08 -8.16 13.03
CA PHE A 203 -1.22 -7.59 14.10
C PHE A 203 0.25 -8.00 13.92
N SER A 204 0.48 -9.18 13.36
CA SER A 204 1.80 -9.76 13.17
C SER A 204 2.51 -9.27 11.90
N ASP A 205 1.87 -8.39 11.11
CA ASP A 205 2.49 -7.85 9.90
C ASP A 205 3.78 -7.09 10.26
N PRO A 206 4.91 -7.40 9.60
CA PRO A 206 6.18 -6.75 9.90
C PRO A 206 6.20 -5.31 9.38
N PHE A 207 6.85 -4.43 10.12
CA PHE A 207 7.02 -3.03 9.75
C PHE A 207 8.34 -2.44 10.22
N LEU A 208 8.81 -1.45 9.46
CA LEU A 208 10.01 -0.72 9.80
C LEU A 208 9.67 0.33 10.88
N PHE A 209 10.23 0.13 12.06
CA PHE A 209 10.09 1.00 13.22
C PHE A 209 11.33 1.88 13.41
N SER A 210 11.11 3.14 13.82
CA SER A 210 12.17 4.13 14.05
C SER A 210 12.23 4.51 15.51
N ALA A 211 13.37 4.27 16.17
CA ALA A 211 13.54 4.51 17.61
C ALA A 211 13.43 5.99 18.00
N LYS A 212 13.76 6.91 17.08
CA LYS A 212 13.76 8.37 17.28
C LYS A 212 12.37 9.04 17.16
N SER A 213 11.32 8.32 16.75
CA SER A 213 10.03 8.95 16.44
C SER A 213 9.24 9.32 17.70
N ASP A 214 8.39 10.35 17.68
CA ASP A 214 7.47 10.68 18.79
C ASP A 214 6.27 9.71 18.89
N GLY A 215 6.18 8.78 17.93
CA GLY A 215 5.12 7.82 17.78
C GLY A 215 5.00 7.39 16.32
N PHE A 216 4.00 6.58 16.02
CA PHE A 216 3.74 6.14 14.66
C PHE A 216 2.26 5.85 14.46
N ARG A 217 1.81 5.91 13.21
CA ARG A 217 0.40 5.68 12.85
C ARG A 217 0.30 4.50 11.91
N LEU A 218 -0.56 3.55 12.27
CA LEU A 218 -0.83 2.35 11.49
C LEU A 218 -2.29 2.32 11.07
N HIS A 219 -2.54 1.78 9.88
CA HIS A 219 -3.87 1.50 9.37
C HIS A 219 -4.13 0.00 9.45
N PHE A 220 -4.98 -0.42 10.37
CA PHE A 220 -5.48 -1.79 10.44
C PHE A 220 -6.62 -1.93 9.43
N ILE A 221 -6.55 -2.95 8.58
CA ILE A 221 -7.46 -3.15 7.46
C ILE A 221 -8.10 -4.53 7.58
N THR A 222 -9.42 -4.54 7.53
CA THR A 222 -10.24 -5.75 7.49
C THR A 222 -11.23 -5.63 6.34
N ARG A 223 -12.04 -6.67 6.08
CA ARG A 223 -13.14 -6.56 5.10
C ARG A 223 -14.20 -5.54 5.49
N LYS A 224 -14.36 -5.28 6.79
CA LYS A 224 -15.37 -4.37 7.34
C LYS A 224 -14.94 -2.90 7.23
N GLY A 225 -13.64 -2.61 7.22
CA GLY A 225 -13.18 -1.23 7.15
C GLY A 225 -11.67 -1.04 7.32
N SER A 226 -11.30 0.19 7.66
CA SER A 226 -9.94 0.51 8.10
C SER A 226 -9.97 1.47 9.27
N ASN A 227 -9.14 1.19 10.27
CA ASN A 227 -8.96 2.02 11.45
C ASN A 227 -7.51 2.52 11.52
N GLU A 228 -7.34 3.84 11.60
CA GLU A 228 -6.04 4.47 11.89
C GLU A 228 -5.85 4.52 13.41
N HIS A 229 -4.72 4.02 13.90
CA HIS A 229 -4.34 4.13 15.30
C HIS A 229 -2.95 4.74 15.44
N ARG A 230 -2.81 5.69 16.36
CA ARG A 230 -1.52 6.31 16.73
C ARG A 230 -0.99 5.62 17.98
N PHE A 231 0.16 4.97 17.86
CA PHE A 231 0.92 4.45 18.98
C PHE A 231 1.88 5.52 19.50
N THR A 232 1.99 5.65 20.82
CA THR A 232 3.13 6.31 21.46
C THR A 232 4.39 5.47 21.19
N ASN A 233 5.56 6.09 21.16
CA ASN A 233 6.78 5.35 20.93
C ASN A 233 7.06 4.41 22.14
N PRO A 234 7.18 3.08 21.95
CA PRO A 234 7.47 2.14 23.02
C PRO A 234 8.82 2.36 23.72
N LEU A 235 9.72 3.08 23.06
CA LEU A 235 11.04 3.46 23.57
C LEU A 235 11.09 4.86 24.18
N GLU A 236 9.94 5.53 24.30
CA GLU A 236 9.84 6.84 24.96
C GLU A 236 9.94 6.67 26.49
N ASP A 237 10.86 7.42 27.10
CA ASP A 237 10.92 7.55 28.55
C ASP A 237 10.14 8.78 29.01
N THR A 238 9.04 8.52 29.70
CA THR A 238 8.07 9.52 30.15
C THR A 238 8.14 9.78 31.67
N ARG A 239 9.25 9.43 32.34
CA ARG A 239 9.37 9.62 33.80
C ARG A 239 9.60 11.08 34.21
N ASP A 240 10.28 11.85 33.37
CA ASP A 240 10.57 13.26 33.61
C ASP A 240 9.50 14.17 32.98
N ASP A 241 9.51 15.46 33.34
CA ASP A 241 8.60 16.49 32.80
C ASP A 241 8.69 16.63 31.27
N LYS A 242 9.79 16.15 30.67
CA LYS A 242 9.99 16.14 29.22
C LYS A 242 10.24 14.70 28.77
N PRO A 243 9.48 14.18 27.79
CA PRO A 243 9.73 12.86 27.26
C PRO A 243 11.11 12.81 26.60
N ALA A 244 11.88 11.77 26.95
CA ALA A 244 13.17 11.48 26.34
C ALA A 244 13.03 10.32 25.36
N PHE A 245 13.83 10.36 24.29
CA PHE A 245 13.96 9.28 23.30
C PHE A 245 15.39 8.78 23.38
N PRO A 246 15.68 7.79 24.24
CA PRO A 246 17.05 7.42 24.58
C PRO A 246 17.82 6.85 23.40
N TYR A 247 17.12 6.35 22.37
CA TYR A 247 17.71 5.58 21.29
C TYR A 247 17.47 6.17 19.91
N THR A 248 18.48 6.04 19.04
CA THR A 248 18.33 6.18 17.58
C THR A 248 18.36 4.83 16.88
N GLY A 249 18.29 4.82 15.54
CA GLY A 249 18.30 3.60 14.75
C GLY A 249 16.92 3.16 14.27
N ARG A 250 16.90 2.02 13.58
CA ARG A 250 15.72 1.44 12.93
C ARG A 250 15.77 -0.08 13.00
N LEU A 251 14.60 -0.66 13.16
CA LEU A 251 14.45 -2.10 13.28
C LEU A 251 13.17 -2.56 12.57
N TRP A 252 13.18 -3.79 12.07
CA TRP A 252 11.95 -4.49 11.72
C TRP A 252 11.28 -4.95 13.02
N ALA A 253 10.00 -4.67 13.16
CA ALA A 253 9.18 -5.10 14.27
C ALA A 253 7.87 -5.72 13.80
N CYS A 254 7.22 -6.46 14.67
CA CYS A 254 5.81 -6.84 14.55
C CYS A 254 5.14 -6.75 15.91
N PHE A 255 3.81 -6.77 15.93
CA PHE A 255 3.10 -7.00 17.19
C PHE A 255 2.83 -8.48 17.40
N GLU A 256 2.77 -8.87 18.66
CA GLU A 256 2.27 -10.18 19.07
C GLU A 256 1.21 -10.02 20.16
N ILE A 257 0.21 -10.91 20.16
CA ILE A 257 -0.75 -10.97 21.25
C ILE A 257 -0.08 -11.59 22.47
N SER A 258 -0.08 -10.83 23.57
CA SER A 258 0.49 -11.27 24.83
C SER A 258 -0.19 -12.54 25.35
N LYS A 259 0.62 -13.55 25.62
CA LYS A 259 0.22 -14.78 26.34
C LYS A 259 0.56 -14.74 27.84
N MET A 260 1.08 -13.62 28.33
CA MET A 260 1.56 -13.50 29.72
C MET A 260 0.40 -13.49 30.73
N PRO A 261 0.47 -14.26 31.84
CA PRO A 261 -0.61 -14.34 32.83
C PRO A 261 -1.00 -12.99 33.44
N GLU A 262 -0.03 -12.09 33.62
CA GLU A 262 -0.26 -10.73 34.14
C GLU A 262 -1.11 -9.85 33.22
N HIS A 263 -1.23 -10.21 31.95
CA HIS A 263 -2.08 -9.52 30.97
C HIS A 263 -3.48 -10.12 30.88
N ALA A 264 -3.71 -11.34 31.37
CA ALA A 264 -5.03 -11.98 31.36
C ALA A 264 -6.10 -11.11 32.04
N LYS A 265 -5.75 -10.48 33.19
CA LYS A 265 -6.65 -9.57 33.92
C LYS A 265 -6.91 -8.23 33.22
N LYS A 266 -6.10 -7.87 32.22
CA LYS A 266 -6.18 -6.60 31.48
C LYS A 266 -6.91 -6.74 30.14
N GLY A 267 -7.20 -7.98 29.72
CA GLY A 267 -7.66 -8.34 28.39
C GLY A 267 -6.54 -8.41 27.35
N PRO A 268 -6.88 -8.63 26.07
CA PRO A 268 -5.91 -8.73 24.98
C PRO A 268 -4.97 -7.53 24.91
N CYS A 269 -3.68 -7.80 24.89
CA CYS A 269 -2.61 -6.79 24.83
C CYS A 269 -1.65 -7.12 23.69
N LEU A 270 -1.22 -6.10 22.95
CA LEU A 270 -0.12 -6.22 21.99
C LEU A 270 1.21 -6.03 22.71
N LEU A 271 2.19 -6.86 22.38
CA LEU A 271 3.61 -6.67 22.66
C LEU A 271 4.30 -6.22 21.37
N LEU A 272 5.34 -5.40 21.45
CA LEU A 272 6.17 -5.06 20.30
C LEU A 272 7.41 -5.94 20.31
N ARG A 273 7.56 -6.79 19.30
CA ARG A 273 8.73 -7.67 19.12
C ARG A 273 9.70 -7.08 18.11
N CYS A 274 10.98 -7.07 18.44
CA CYS A 274 12.04 -6.72 17.51
C CYS A 274 12.41 -7.95 16.68
N LEU A 275 12.26 -7.88 15.37
CA LEU A 275 12.61 -8.97 14.44
C LEU A 275 14.08 -8.88 14.05
N GLU A 276 14.53 -7.70 13.65
CA GLU A 276 15.88 -7.47 13.13
C GLU A 276 16.26 -5.99 13.28
N ILE A 277 17.53 -5.69 13.52
CA ILE A 277 18.06 -4.31 13.53
C ILE A 277 18.59 -3.97 12.15
N VAL A 278 17.99 -2.96 11.50
CA VAL A 278 18.36 -2.48 10.15
C VAL A 278 19.38 -1.34 10.22
N GLN A 279 19.25 -0.49 11.24
CA GLN A 279 20.21 0.56 11.57
C GLN A 279 20.54 0.46 13.06
N PRO A 280 21.83 0.48 13.45
CA PRO A 280 22.26 0.29 14.84
C PRO A 280 21.44 1.09 15.85
N ILE A 281 21.06 0.43 16.94
CA ILE A 281 20.40 1.07 18.07
C ILE A 281 21.48 1.67 18.96
N GLU A 282 21.54 2.99 19.02
CA GLU A 282 22.55 3.73 19.77
C GLU A 282 21.87 4.60 20.82
N CYS A 283 22.40 4.59 22.05
CA CYS A 283 21.92 5.47 23.10
C CYS A 283 22.47 6.88 22.88
N VAL A 284 21.59 7.88 22.79
CA VAL A 284 21.92 9.28 22.53
C VAL A 284 21.70 10.20 23.73
N VAL A 285 21.24 9.64 24.86
CA VAL A 285 21.04 10.38 26.11
C VAL A 285 22.24 10.08 27.03
N PRO A 286 23.10 11.07 27.32
CA PRO A 286 24.26 10.88 28.19
C PRO A 286 23.84 10.43 29.60
N GLY A 287 24.50 9.41 30.13
CA GLY A 287 24.22 8.89 31.47
C GLY A 287 22.83 8.26 31.64
N TYR A 288 22.19 7.83 30.56
CA TYR A 288 20.88 7.20 30.63
C TYR A 288 20.91 5.94 31.51
N ASP A 289 19.94 5.84 32.43
CA ASP A 289 19.88 4.80 33.47
C ASP A 289 19.34 3.45 32.96
N GLY A 290 18.99 3.36 31.67
CA GLY A 290 18.52 2.12 31.04
C GLY A 290 17.09 1.73 31.43
N HIS A 291 16.25 2.68 31.89
CA HIS A 291 14.85 2.37 32.21
C HIS A 291 14.06 1.80 31.03
N VAL A 292 14.25 2.34 29.84
CA VAL A 292 13.86 1.71 28.58
C VAL A 292 15.09 0.97 28.06
N TYR A 293 14.96 -0.33 27.79
CA TYR A 293 16.11 -1.15 27.39
C TYR A 293 16.30 -1.01 25.87
N PRO A 294 17.55 -1.08 25.37
CA PRO A 294 17.77 -1.11 23.92
C PRO A 294 17.11 -2.37 23.34
N PRO A 295 16.33 -2.27 22.24
CA PRO A 295 15.74 -3.45 21.62
C PRO A 295 16.79 -4.44 21.09
N SER A 296 16.53 -5.73 21.30
CA SER A 296 17.36 -6.83 20.79
C SER A 296 16.56 -7.69 19.80
N PRO A 297 17.16 -8.18 18.69
CA PRO A 297 16.50 -9.10 17.77
C PRO A 297 15.97 -10.35 18.48
N GLY A 298 14.74 -10.73 18.16
CA GLY A 298 14.04 -11.86 18.75
C GLY A 298 13.29 -11.54 20.05
N GLU A 299 13.59 -10.42 20.71
CA GLU A 299 13.03 -10.05 22.02
C GLU A 299 11.92 -9.00 21.93
N TYR A 300 11.14 -8.86 23.01
CA TYR A 300 10.17 -7.79 23.16
C TYR A 300 10.85 -6.50 23.62
N VAL A 301 10.26 -5.36 23.28
CA VAL A 301 10.67 -4.07 23.86
C VAL A 301 10.41 -4.10 25.38
N MET A 302 11.44 -3.79 26.17
CA MET A 302 11.37 -3.84 27.64
C MET A 302 11.45 -2.43 28.26
N ARG A 303 10.68 -2.21 29.34
CA ARG A 303 10.68 -1.02 30.18
C ARG A 303 10.62 -1.42 31.65
N ASN A 304 11.58 -0.95 32.44
CA ASN A 304 11.73 -1.27 33.86
C ASN A 304 11.68 -2.80 34.12
N GLY A 305 12.42 -3.56 33.32
CA GLY A 305 12.44 -5.03 33.40
C GLY A 305 11.16 -5.74 32.98
N ARG A 306 10.17 -5.04 32.41
CA ARG A 306 8.90 -5.63 31.96
C ARG A 306 8.65 -5.35 30.47
N PRO A 307 8.00 -6.26 29.73
CA PRO A 307 7.62 -5.99 28.35
C PRO A 307 6.68 -4.79 28.23
N TRP A 308 6.96 -3.91 27.28
CA TRP A 308 6.02 -2.89 26.86
C TRP A 308 4.76 -3.57 26.28
N TYR A 309 3.59 -2.98 26.55
CA TYR A 309 2.34 -3.50 26.03
C TYR A 309 1.33 -2.39 25.70
N HIS A 310 0.44 -2.69 24.76
CA HIS A 310 -0.70 -1.84 24.40
C HIS A 310 -2.01 -2.60 24.60
N ARG A 311 -2.92 -2.07 25.43
CA ARG A 311 -4.21 -2.71 25.72
C ARG A 311 -5.21 -2.47 24.59
N LEU A 312 -5.67 -3.53 23.93
CA LEU A 312 -6.60 -3.42 22.81
C LEU A 312 -7.99 -2.95 23.25
N LEU A 313 -8.48 -3.41 24.42
CA LEU A 313 -9.83 -3.09 24.91
C LEU A 313 -10.04 -1.60 25.24
N ARG A 314 -8.96 -0.82 25.47
CA ARG A 314 -9.09 0.64 25.64
C ARG A 314 -9.56 1.35 24.37
N GLN A 315 -9.46 0.67 23.23
CA GLN A 315 -9.79 1.16 21.90
C GLN A 315 -10.54 0.06 21.14
N GLU A 316 -11.42 -0.67 21.84
CA GLU A 316 -12.11 -1.84 21.30
C GLU A 316 -12.81 -1.53 19.97
N GLU A 317 -13.48 -0.38 19.87
CA GLU A 317 -14.13 0.08 18.63
C GLU A 317 -13.20 0.11 17.40
N LYS A 318 -11.90 0.37 17.59
CA LYS A 318 -10.91 0.46 16.51
C LYS A 318 -10.31 -0.90 16.15
N PHE A 319 -10.22 -1.79 17.14
CA PHE A 319 -9.53 -3.06 17.01
C PHE A 319 -10.47 -4.26 16.91
N ARG A 320 -11.77 -4.10 17.19
CA ARG A 320 -12.75 -5.21 17.22
C ARG A 320 -12.65 -6.06 15.96
N ASP A 321 -12.78 -5.45 14.79
CA ASP A 321 -12.77 -6.20 13.53
C ASP A 321 -11.45 -6.97 13.31
N MET A 322 -10.32 -6.39 13.72
CA MET A 322 -9.02 -7.06 13.61
C MET A 322 -8.89 -8.19 14.64
N MET A 323 -9.40 -7.99 15.87
CA MET A 323 -9.41 -9.02 16.90
C MET A 323 -10.31 -10.21 16.51
N GLU A 324 -11.47 -9.96 15.91
CA GLU A 324 -12.33 -11.00 15.35
C GLU A 324 -11.62 -11.76 14.21
N GLN A 325 -10.98 -11.02 13.30
CA GLN A 325 -10.25 -11.62 12.18
C GLN A 325 -9.08 -12.52 12.63
N GLU A 326 -8.42 -12.17 13.73
CA GLU A 326 -7.31 -12.90 14.34
C GLU A 326 -7.80 -13.98 15.34
N GLY A 327 -9.11 -14.16 15.50
CA GLY A 327 -9.69 -15.16 16.43
C GLY A 327 -9.44 -14.86 17.90
N ILE A 328 -9.13 -13.60 18.24
CA ILE A 328 -8.91 -13.14 19.63
C ILE A 328 -10.24 -12.83 20.31
N TYR A 329 -11.22 -12.34 19.54
CA TYR A 329 -12.56 -12.03 19.99
C TYR A 329 -13.56 -12.95 19.31
N PRO A 330 -14.58 -13.47 20.02
CA PRO A 330 -15.65 -14.21 19.36
C PRO A 330 -16.33 -13.31 18.35
N SER A 331 -16.65 -13.87 17.19
CA SER A 331 -17.41 -13.17 16.17
C SER A 331 -18.82 -12.83 16.69
N ALA A 332 -19.44 -11.78 16.14
CA ALA A 332 -20.82 -11.41 16.50
C ALA A 332 -21.82 -12.57 16.29
N GLU A 333 -21.56 -13.46 15.33
CA GLU A 333 -22.34 -14.67 15.07
C GLU A 333 -22.20 -15.70 16.19
N GLU A 334 -20.99 -15.93 16.70
CA GLU A 334 -20.75 -16.81 17.86
C GLU A 334 -21.38 -16.25 19.13
N CYS A 335 -21.32 -14.93 19.35
CA CYS A 335 -22.01 -14.30 20.48
C CYS A 335 -23.54 -14.47 20.42
N ALA A 336 -24.13 -14.44 19.22
CA ALA A 336 -25.58 -14.62 19.04
C ALA A 336 -26.05 -16.05 19.37
N LEU A 337 -25.17 -17.06 19.21
CA LEU A 337 -25.47 -18.45 19.56
C LEU A 337 -25.38 -18.73 21.07
N ILE A 338 -24.74 -17.85 21.84
CA ILE A 338 -24.61 -17.98 23.30
C ILE A 338 -25.83 -17.37 24.04
N VAL A 339 -26.84 -16.85 23.31
CA VAL A 339 -28.11 -16.45 23.92
C VAL A 339 -28.84 -17.70 24.42
N ILE A 340 -28.59 -18.03 25.70
CA ILE A 340 -29.21 -19.11 26.44
C ILE A 340 -30.74 -19.00 26.26
N PRO A 341 -31.44 -20.09 25.87
CA PRO A 341 -32.90 -20.06 25.79
C PRO A 341 -33.45 -19.62 27.16
N ARG A 342 -34.24 -18.53 27.16
CA ARG A 342 -34.97 -18.12 28.37
C ARG A 342 -35.81 -19.33 28.81
N PRO A 343 -35.75 -19.74 30.08
CA PRO A 343 -36.61 -20.81 30.56
C PRO A 343 -38.06 -20.39 30.31
N THR A 344 -38.77 -21.20 29.53
CA THR A 344 -40.23 -21.12 29.40
C THR A 344 -40.83 -21.45 30.76
N ALA A 345 -41.54 -20.47 31.32
CA ALA A 345 -42.24 -20.58 32.60
C ALA A 345 -43.42 -21.55 32.54
#